data_AF-A0AAU8SJ90-F1
#
_entry.id   AF-A0AAU8SJ90-F1
#
_cell.length_a   1.000
_cell.length_b   1.000
_cell.length_c   1.000
_cell.angle_alpha   90.00
_cell.angle_beta   90.00
_cell.angle_gamma   90.00
#
_symmetry.space_group_name_H-M   'P 1'
#
loop_
_entity.id
_entity.type
_entity.pdbx_description
1 polymer ?
#
loop_
_entity_poly.entity_id
_entity_poly.type
_entity_poly.pdbx_seq_one_letter_code
_entity_poly.pdbx_strand_id
1 'polypeptide(L)'
;MNFAIERQGALPDAGRVSASPSDSSRNVTNPHPIGDSIAMMLVIMDLLSRQTSAKLDDMQKKSNISRDAQDMANKVEAALAKLIKADDKTPLPDDVVAYLRDNNILVNDMTIDDFLAARAAPGNDPAKFAAMVAKLQQMIAQSGPDGMQSREWQDVVSYMDSVGIKIDGKRVCDYIWSLPEVDYQSGRKISLEHMKTILNALQSSTGLDKADLMSVKAALESVAGRASDFVQQSQLKMQQLMQNYNTAVQMINSLQSMLAESTKGIASAIR
;
A
#
# COMPACT_ATOMS: atom_id res chain seq x y z
N MET A 1 8.66 -68.62 -1.74
CA MET A 1 7.48 -67.90 -2.30
C MET A 1 8.07 -66.87 -3.27
N ASN A 2 8.42 -67.14 -4.54
CA ASN A 2 7.65 -67.65 -5.71
C ASN A 2 6.26 -66.98 -5.79
N PHE A 3 5.88 -66.19 -6.81
CA PHE A 3 6.27 -66.10 -8.24
C PHE A 3 6.26 -64.61 -8.68
N ALA A 4 7.12 -64.02 -9.53
CA ALA A 4 7.72 -64.40 -10.82
C ALA A 4 6.74 -64.24 -12.00
N ILE A 5 6.92 -63.21 -12.86
CA ILE A 5 7.33 -63.31 -14.30
C ILE A 5 6.14 -62.78 -15.17
N GLU A 6 6.23 -62.00 -16.28
CA GLU A 6 7.20 -61.93 -17.38
C GLU A 6 7.09 -60.61 -18.19
N ARG A 7 8.21 -60.17 -18.78
CA ARG A 7 8.27 -59.35 -20.01
C ARG A 7 8.49 -60.29 -21.20
N GLN A 8 7.82 -60.06 -22.34
CA GLN A 8 8.24 -60.40 -23.72
C GLN A 8 7.43 -59.44 -24.65
N GLY A 9 7.87 -58.85 -25.76
CA GLY A 9 8.98 -59.11 -26.66
C GLY A 9 8.45 -59.31 -28.11
N ALA A 10 8.74 -58.34 -29.00
CA ALA A 10 8.81 -58.44 -30.48
C ALA A 10 7.54 -58.45 -31.38
N LEU A 11 7.54 -57.56 -32.39
CA LEU A 11 6.87 -57.61 -33.71
C LEU A 11 7.69 -58.55 -34.64
N PRO A 12 7.16 -59.23 -35.70
CA PRO A 12 6.70 -58.52 -36.93
C PRO A 12 5.70 -59.24 -37.89
N ASP A 13 5.25 -58.44 -38.88
CA ASP A 13 5.00 -58.74 -40.32
C ASP A 13 3.75 -59.47 -40.89
N ALA A 14 3.25 -58.83 -41.97
CA ALA A 14 2.56 -59.28 -43.19
C ALA A 14 1.36 -60.25 -43.21
N GLY A 15 0.25 -59.77 -43.83
CA GLY A 15 -0.47 -60.56 -44.85
C GLY A 15 -2.02 -60.51 -44.87
N ARG A 16 -2.57 -59.58 -45.69
CA ARG A 16 -3.82 -59.54 -46.52
C ARG A 16 -4.90 -60.65 -46.28
N VAL A 17 -6.22 -60.43 -46.30
CA VAL A 17 -7.16 -59.96 -47.36
C VAL A 17 -8.55 -59.88 -46.67
N SER A 18 -9.39 -58.83 -46.79
CA SER A 18 -10.43 -58.75 -47.83
C SER A 18 -11.15 -57.40 -47.83
N ALA A 19 -11.23 -56.78 -49.01
CA ALA A 19 -12.05 -55.61 -49.30
C ALA A 19 -13.49 -56.03 -49.65
N SER A 20 -14.50 -55.29 -49.17
CA SER A 20 -15.47 -54.48 -49.95
C SER A 20 -16.59 -53.92 -49.02
N PRO A 21 -17.48 -52.99 -49.45
CA PRO A 21 -17.27 -51.55 -49.32
C PRO A 21 -18.46 -50.82 -48.63
N SER A 22 -18.27 -49.51 -48.41
CA SER A 22 -19.30 -48.49 -48.12
C SER A 22 -20.12 -48.60 -46.82
N ASP A 23 -19.76 -47.80 -45.81
CA ASP A 23 -20.69 -46.76 -45.34
C ASP A 23 -19.95 -45.57 -44.65
N SER A 24 -19.72 -44.54 -45.45
CA SER A 24 -20.12 -43.15 -45.17
C SER A 24 -20.11 -42.65 -43.72
N SER A 25 -18.95 -42.56 -43.08
CA SER A 25 -18.72 -41.52 -42.06
C SER A 25 -17.41 -40.82 -42.37
N ARG A 26 -17.39 -40.19 -43.55
CA ARG A 26 -16.43 -39.14 -43.86
C ARG A 26 -16.61 -38.07 -42.78
N ASN A 27 -15.65 -38.02 -41.87
CA ASN A 27 -15.34 -36.83 -41.12
C ASN A 27 -15.03 -35.75 -42.17
N VAL A 28 -16.03 -34.98 -42.61
CA VAL A 28 -15.82 -33.84 -43.50
C VAL A 28 -15.29 -32.69 -42.64
N THR A 29 -14.06 -32.84 -42.16
CA THR A 29 -13.19 -31.73 -41.83
C THR A 29 -12.74 -31.12 -43.15
N ASN A 30 -13.56 -30.23 -43.68
CA ASN A 30 -13.09 -29.24 -44.64
C ASN A 30 -13.53 -27.86 -44.17
N PRO A 31 -12.99 -27.35 -43.05
CA PRO A 31 -13.03 -25.92 -42.84
C PRO A 31 -12.16 -25.32 -43.96
N HIS A 32 -12.79 -24.53 -44.81
CA HIS A 32 -12.05 -23.72 -45.77
C HIS A 32 -10.91 -23.01 -45.00
N PRO A 33 -9.63 -23.03 -45.43
CA PRO A 33 -8.50 -22.53 -44.64
C PRO A 33 -8.68 -21.06 -44.20
N ILE A 34 -9.46 -20.30 -44.97
CA ILE A 34 -9.88 -18.94 -44.62
C ILE A 34 -10.91 -18.91 -43.47
N GLY A 35 -11.82 -19.88 -43.39
CA GLY A 35 -12.76 -20.05 -42.26
C GLY A 35 -12.06 -20.38 -40.94
N ASP A 36 -11.06 -21.27 -40.95
CA ASP A 36 -10.22 -21.53 -39.77
C ASP A 36 -9.43 -20.29 -39.34
N SER A 37 -8.94 -19.51 -40.31
CA SER A 37 -8.25 -18.24 -40.04
C SER A 37 -9.18 -17.20 -39.40
N ILE A 38 -10.44 -17.13 -39.84
CA ILE A 38 -11.46 -16.26 -39.22
C ILE A 38 -11.78 -16.74 -37.80
N ALA A 39 -11.93 -18.06 -37.58
CA ALA A 39 -12.19 -18.61 -36.26
C ALA A 39 -11.06 -18.27 -35.27
N MET A 40 -9.80 -18.40 -35.69
CA MET A 40 -8.64 -18.02 -34.86
C MET A 40 -8.63 -16.53 -34.54
N MET A 41 -8.94 -15.64 -35.50
CA MET A 41 -9.02 -14.19 -35.22
C MET A 41 -10.17 -13.84 -34.28
N LEU A 42 -11.30 -14.53 -34.36
CA LEU A 42 -12.42 -14.35 -33.42
C LEU A 42 -12.04 -14.76 -31.98
N VAL A 43 -11.26 -15.84 -31.82
CA VAL A 43 -10.71 -16.23 -30.52
C VAL A 43 -9.73 -15.18 -29.98
N ILE A 44 -8.87 -14.63 -30.84
CA ILE A 44 -7.95 -13.54 -30.46
C ILE A 44 -8.75 -12.30 -30.04
N MET A 45 -9.81 -11.93 -30.75
CA MET A 45 -10.68 -10.81 -30.38
C MET A 45 -11.36 -11.00 -29.03
N ASP A 46 -11.90 -12.19 -28.75
CA ASP A 46 -12.50 -12.51 -27.45
C ASP A 46 -11.45 -12.39 -26.33
N LEU A 47 -10.24 -12.90 -26.54
CA LEU A 47 -9.15 -12.78 -25.58
C LEU A 47 -8.78 -11.31 -25.33
N LEU A 48 -8.63 -10.51 -26.38
CA LEU A 48 -8.34 -9.08 -26.28
C LEU A 48 -9.45 -8.32 -25.54
N SER A 49 -10.72 -8.66 -25.79
CA SER A 49 -11.87 -8.07 -25.11
C SER A 49 -11.86 -8.37 -23.61
N ARG A 50 -11.69 -9.64 -23.24
CA ARG A 50 -11.60 -10.06 -21.82
C ARG A 50 -10.42 -9.42 -21.10
N GLN A 51 -9.25 -9.37 -21.75
CA GLN A 51 -8.07 -8.70 -21.19
C GLN A 51 -8.32 -7.20 -21.00
N THR A 52 -9.02 -6.55 -21.93
CA THR A 52 -9.37 -5.14 -21.83
C THR A 52 -10.31 -4.88 -20.65
N SER A 53 -11.36 -5.68 -20.48
CA SER A 53 -12.30 -5.55 -19.35
C SER A 53 -11.58 -5.73 -18.01
N ALA A 54 -10.77 -6.78 -17.86
CA ALA A 54 -9.99 -6.98 -16.63
C ALA A 54 -9.03 -5.81 -16.35
N LYS A 55 -8.42 -5.25 -17.40
CA LYS A 55 -7.50 -4.12 -17.27
C LYS A 55 -8.22 -2.82 -16.87
N LEU A 56 -9.43 -2.61 -17.37
CA LEU A 56 -10.28 -1.47 -16.97
C LEU A 56 -10.65 -1.55 -15.49
N ASP A 57 -11.02 -2.73 -14.99
CA ASP A 57 -11.35 -2.94 -13.58
C ASP A 57 -10.15 -2.63 -12.67
N ASP A 58 -8.96 -3.14 -13.03
CA ASP A 58 -7.72 -2.84 -12.31
C ASP A 58 -7.38 -1.36 -12.34
N MET A 59 -7.57 -0.71 -13.50
CA MET A 59 -7.32 0.72 -13.66
C MET A 59 -8.28 1.53 -12.79
N GLN A 60 -9.54 1.15 -12.68
CA GLN A 60 -10.51 1.83 -11.82
C GLN A 60 -10.13 1.70 -10.34
N LYS A 61 -9.79 0.48 -9.89
CA LYS A 61 -9.32 0.24 -8.52
C LYS A 61 -8.08 1.05 -8.19
N LYS A 62 -7.07 1.03 -9.07
CA LYS A 62 -5.81 1.78 -8.87
C LYS A 62 -5.99 3.28 -8.98
N SER A 63 -6.91 3.75 -9.83
CA SER A 63 -7.27 5.17 -9.90
C SER A 63 -7.88 5.66 -8.59
N ASN A 64 -8.79 4.89 -7.99
CA ASN A 64 -9.37 5.23 -6.67
C ASN A 64 -8.28 5.24 -5.59
N ILE A 65 -7.44 4.20 -5.53
CA ILE A 65 -6.30 4.15 -4.59
C ILE A 65 -5.39 5.38 -4.76
N SER A 66 -5.07 5.77 -5.99
CA SER A 66 -4.23 6.94 -6.25
C SER A 66 -4.86 8.23 -5.71
N ARG A 67 -6.16 8.41 -5.92
CA ARG A 67 -6.90 9.60 -5.46
C ARG A 67 -7.02 9.62 -3.94
N ASP A 68 -7.46 8.51 -3.35
CA ASP A 68 -7.63 8.40 -1.90
C ASP A 68 -6.30 8.59 -1.17
N ALA A 69 -5.21 7.99 -1.67
CA ALA A 69 -3.87 8.16 -1.10
C ALA A 69 -3.37 9.62 -1.20
N GLN A 70 -3.67 10.32 -2.29
CA GLN A 70 -3.37 11.76 -2.43
C GLN A 70 -4.17 12.59 -1.43
N ASP A 71 -5.47 12.30 -1.27
CA ASP A 71 -6.31 13.00 -0.30
C ASP A 71 -5.83 12.77 1.13
N MET A 72 -5.40 11.55 1.47
CA MET A 72 -4.78 11.27 2.77
C MET A 72 -3.45 12.02 2.92
N ALA A 73 -2.59 12.04 1.90
CA ALA A 73 -1.33 12.79 1.95
C ALA A 73 -1.57 14.31 2.16
N ASN A 74 -2.62 14.86 1.55
CA ASN A 74 -3.02 16.26 1.72
C ASN A 74 -3.54 16.53 3.15
N LYS A 75 -4.23 15.58 3.77
CA LYS A 75 -4.64 15.70 5.19
C LYS A 75 -3.45 15.67 6.13
N VAL A 76 -2.44 14.83 5.84
CA VAL A 76 -1.16 14.82 6.58
C VAL A 76 -0.41 16.13 6.39
N GLU A 77 -0.39 16.68 5.17
CA GLU A 77 0.20 18.00 4.90
C GLU A 77 -0.51 19.12 5.66
N ALA A 78 -1.84 19.07 5.76
CA ALA A 78 -2.61 20.03 6.55
C ALA A 78 -2.30 19.93 8.05
N ALA A 79 -2.03 18.72 8.57
CA ALA A 79 -1.55 18.53 9.93
C ALA A 79 -0.11 19.05 10.10
N LEU A 80 0.76 18.80 9.11
CA LEU A 80 2.14 19.30 9.06
C LEU A 80 2.19 20.83 9.08
N ALA A 81 1.30 21.50 8.34
CA ALA A 81 1.24 22.95 8.24
C ALA A 81 0.83 23.64 9.54
N LYS A 82 0.18 22.92 10.47
CA LYS A 82 -0.17 23.43 11.80
C LYS A 82 1.03 23.44 12.75
N LEU A 83 2.09 22.70 12.44
CA LEU A 83 3.31 22.63 13.24
C LEU A 83 4.24 23.80 12.86
N ILE A 84 4.46 24.73 13.79
CA ILE A 84 5.28 25.92 13.57
C ILE A 84 6.76 25.57 13.82
N LYS A 85 7.03 24.78 14.87
CA LYS A 85 8.38 24.31 15.22
C LYS A 85 8.55 22.84 14.83
N ALA A 86 9.79 22.44 14.57
CA ALA A 86 10.12 21.06 14.20
C ALA A 86 9.79 20.05 15.32
N ASP A 87 9.86 20.50 16.57
CA ASP A 87 9.59 19.70 17.77
C ASP A 87 8.11 19.73 18.19
N ASP A 88 7.27 20.52 17.51
CA ASP A 88 5.84 20.50 17.78
C ASP A 88 5.29 19.11 17.39
N LYS A 89 4.39 18.58 18.20
CA LYS A 89 3.77 17.27 17.97
C LYS A 89 2.27 17.40 17.76
N THR A 90 1.73 16.62 16.82
CA THR A 90 0.30 16.54 16.56
C THR A 90 -0.13 15.10 16.33
N PRO A 91 -1.36 14.71 16.71
CA PRO A 91 -1.92 13.42 16.31
C PRO A 91 -2.15 13.34 14.79
N LEU A 92 -2.07 12.13 14.25
CA LEU A 92 -2.50 11.85 12.87
C LEU A 92 -4.03 11.84 12.81
N PRO A 93 -4.64 12.34 11.73
CA PRO A 93 -6.07 12.16 11.49
C PRO A 93 -6.47 10.66 11.46
N ASP A 94 -7.59 10.32 12.13
CA ASP A 94 -8.05 8.92 12.29
C ASP A 94 -8.35 8.23 10.95
N ASP A 95 -8.82 9.00 9.97
CA ASP A 95 -9.09 8.53 8.61
C ASP A 95 -7.81 8.11 7.86
N VAL A 96 -6.70 8.83 8.07
CA VAL A 96 -5.40 8.45 7.53
C VAL A 96 -4.89 7.17 8.19
N VAL A 97 -5.06 7.02 9.51
CA VAL A 97 -4.68 5.79 10.23
C VAL A 97 -5.44 4.58 9.70
N ALA A 98 -6.77 4.71 9.55
CA ALA A 98 -7.61 3.66 9.01
C ALA A 98 -7.19 3.28 7.58
N TYR A 99 -6.97 4.28 6.72
CA TYR A 99 -6.55 4.04 5.34
C TYR A 99 -5.21 3.32 5.25
N LEU A 100 -4.21 3.72 6.05
CA LEU A 100 -2.90 3.06 6.09
C LEU A 100 -3.01 1.60 6.54
N ARG A 101 -3.87 1.33 7.54
CA ARG A 101 -4.13 -0.01 8.05
C ARG A 101 -4.82 -0.89 7.01
N ASP A 102 -5.90 -0.39 6.42
CA ASP A 102 -6.72 -1.15 5.47
C ASP A 102 -5.95 -1.49 4.18
N ASN A 103 -5.03 -0.61 3.76
CA ASN A 103 -4.22 -0.79 2.56
C ASN A 103 -2.84 -1.41 2.84
N ASN A 104 -2.56 -1.78 4.09
CA ASN A 104 -1.28 -2.35 4.54
C ASN A 104 -0.06 -1.53 4.07
N ILE A 105 -0.16 -0.20 4.21
CA ILE A 105 0.90 0.73 3.81
C ILE A 105 1.90 0.83 4.96
N LEU A 106 3.15 0.45 4.68
CA LEU A 106 4.25 0.53 5.63
C LEU A 106 4.82 1.95 5.64
N VAL A 107 5.10 2.46 6.84
CA VAL A 107 5.81 3.73 7.06
C VAL A 107 7.15 3.38 7.68
N ASN A 108 8.27 3.72 7.04
CA ASN A 108 9.61 3.34 7.52
C ASN A 108 9.74 1.83 7.87
N ASP A 109 9.24 0.96 6.98
CA ASP A 109 9.26 -0.50 7.12
C ASP A 109 8.45 -1.09 8.31
N MET A 110 7.64 -0.27 8.99
CA MET A 110 6.76 -0.72 10.07
C MET A 110 5.29 -0.43 9.77
N THR A 111 4.40 -1.17 10.43
CA THR A 111 2.96 -0.92 10.33
C THR A 111 2.61 0.41 10.98
N ILE A 112 1.49 1.02 10.59
CA ILE A 112 1.04 2.27 11.21
C ILE A 112 0.81 2.11 12.72
N ASP A 113 0.37 0.93 13.16
CA ASP A 113 0.13 0.64 14.57
C ASP A 113 1.45 0.58 15.35
N ASP A 114 2.47 -0.08 14.81
CA ASP A 114 3.81 -0.11 15.41
C ASP A 114 4.47 1.27 15.38
N PHE A 115 4.28 2.02 14.30
CA PHE A 115 4.80 3.37 14.12
C PHE A 115 4.20 4.35 15.13
N LEU A 116 2.87 4.27 15.34
CA LEU A 116 2.18 5.06 16.35
C LEU A 116 2.56 4.60 17.75
N ALA A 117 2.67 3.29 18.01
CA ALA A 117 3.07 2.77 19.32
C ALA A 117 4.47 3.25 19.74
N ALA A 118 5.43 3.22 18.80
CA ALA A 118 6.79 3.74 19.02
C ALA A 118 6.82 5.22 19.42
N ARG A 119 5.75 5.98 19.13
CA ARG A 119 5.66 7.44 19.34
C ARG A 119 4.53 7.86 20.29
N ALA A 120 3.72 6.91 20.74
CA ALA A 120 2.59 7.11 21.66
C ALA A 120 3.05 7.29 23.11
N ALA A 121 4.24 6.80 23.45
CA ALA A 121 4.83 7.03 24.76
C ALA A 121 6.34 7.29 24.63
N PRO A 122 6.87 8.33 25.27
CA PRO A 122 8.31 8.47 25.42
C PRO A 122 8.85 7.20 26.12
N GLY A 123 9.57 6.36 25.39
CA GLY A 123 10.26 5.18 25.92
C GLY A 123 9.46 3.88 25.85
N ASN A 124 8.43 3.83 25.00
CA ASN A 124 7.68 2.61 24.66
C ASN A 124 6.89 1.97 25.84
N ASP A 125 6.62 2.74 26.90
CA ASP A 125 5.92 2.28 28.11
C ASP A 125 4.74 3.22 28.46
N PRO A 126 3.54 2.99 27.89
CA PRO A 126 2.37 3.85 28.10
C PRO A 126 1.93 3.94 29.57
N ALA A 127 2.06 2.84 30.32
CA ALA A 127 1.71 2.81 31.74
C ALA A 127 2.66 3.66 32.59
N LYS A 128 3.96 3.64 32.27
CA LYS A 128 4.97 4.47 32.95
C LYS A 128 4.78 5.94 32.60
N PHE A 129 4.49 6.26 31.35
CA PHE A 129 4.14 7.62 30.93
C PHE A 129 2.94 8.16 31.71
N ALA A 130 1.83 7.41 31.74
CA ALA A 130 0.62 7.78 32.47
C ALA A 130 0.88 7.96 33.97
N ALA A 131 1.70 7.09 34.57
CA ALA A 131 2.10 7.21 35.97
C ALA A 131 2.92 8.48 36.24
N MET A 132 3.85 8.85 35.34
CA MET A 132 4.66 10.07 35.48
C MET A 132 3.82 11.34 35.30
N VAL A 133 2.89 11.36 34.35
CA VAL A 133 1.91 12.46 34.18
C VAL A 133 1.04 12.61 35.43
N ALA A 134 0.46 11.50 35.92
CA ALA A 134 -0.37 11.51 37.11
C ALA A 134 0.41 11.94 38.36
N LYS A 135 1.66 11.48 38.51
CA LYS A 135 2.55 11.89 39.60
C LYS A 135 2.83 13.39 39.55
N LEU A 136 3.17 13.93 38.38
CA LEU A 136 3.45 15.36 38.23
C LEU A 136 2.19 16.22 38.50
N GLN A 137 1.01 15.77 38.04
CA GLN A 137 -0.26 16.42 38.35
C GLN A 137 -0.59 16.40 39.84
N GLN A 138 -0.36 15.28 40.51
CA GLN A 138 -0.54 15.15 41.95
C GLN A 138 0.41 16.08 42.71
N MET A 139 1.67 16.20 42.27
CA MET A 139 2.65 17.09 42.88
C MET A 139 2.30 18.56 42.66
N ILE A 140 1.78 18.92 41.49
CA ILE A 140 1.25 20.27 41.22
C ILE A 140 0.06 20.59 42.13
N ALA A 141 -0.82 19.62 42.39
CA ALA A 141 -1.96 19.81 43.29
C ALA A 141 -1.54 19.94 44.78
N GLN A 142 -0.42 19.32 45.17
CA GLN A 142 0.13 19.39 46.53
C GLN A 142 1.06 20.59 46.74
N SER A 143 1.69 21.08 45.68
CA SER A 143 2.46 22.31 45.70
C SER A 143 1.50 23.49 45.82
N GLY A 144 1.42 24.09 47.00
CA GLY A 144 0.72 25.36 47.18
C GLY A 144 1.30 26.49 46.32
N PRO A 145 0.91 27.77 46.56
CA PRO A 145 1.31 28.91 45.72
C PRO A 145 2.83 29.15 45.63
N ASP A 146 3.62 28.63 46.57
CA ASP A 146 5.08 28.76 46.62
C ASP A 146 5.86 27.70 45.83
N GLY A 147 5.17 26.77 45.16
CA GLY A 147 5.80 25.69 44.41
C GLY A 147 6.41 24.59 45.28
N MET A 148 7.18 23.67 44.67
CA MET A 148 7.76 22.50 45.36
C MET A 148 9.17 22.18 44.84
N GLN A 149 9.98 21.50 45.66
CA GLN A 149 11.34 21.09 45.27
C GLN A 149 11.30 19.93 44.26
N SER A 150 12.26 19.89 43.32
CA SER A 150 12.37 18.80 42.34
C SER A 150 12.65 17.42 42.94
N ARG A 151 13.13 17.33 44.18
CA ARG A 151 13.47 16.06 44.84
C ARG A 151 12.29 15.10 44.95
N GLU A 152 11.09 15.61 45.22
CA GLU A 152 9.87 14.82 45.43
C GLU A 152 9.37 14.13 44.15
N TRP A 153 9.76 14.66 42.98
CA TRP A 153 9.35 14.19 41.66
C TRP A 153 10.53 14.04 40.70
N GLN A 154 11.73 13.79 41.26
CA GLN A 154 12.97 13.65 40.51
C GLN A 154 12.92 12.48 39.51
N ASP A 155 12.13 11.45 39.79
CA ASP A 155 11.86 10.33 38.89
C ASP A 155 11.14 10.76 37.62
N VAL A 156 10.24 11.74 37.68
CA VAL A 156 9.60 12.34 36.49
C VAL A 156 10.64 13.09 35.66
N VAL A 157 11.49 13.88 36.28
CA VAL A 157 12.59 14.62 35.60
C VAL A 157 13.55 13.64 34.92
N SER A 158 13.99 12.63 35.68
CA SER A 158 14.91 11.59 35.17
C SER A 158 14.25 10.76 34.06
N TYR A 159 12.95 10.48 34.15
CA TYR A 159 12.20 9.86 33.07
C TYR A 159 12.18 10.75 31.83
N MET A 160 11.77 12.02 31.95
CA MET A 160 11.75 12.96 30.82
C MET A 160 13.12 13.06 30.14
N ASP A 161 14.20 13.13 30.91
CA ASP A 161 15.56 13.14 30.40
C ASP A 161 15.99 11.82 29.75
N SER A 162 15.59 10.68 30.33
CA SER A 162 15.91 9.34 29.79
C SER A 162 15.27 9.11 28.43
N VAL A 163 14.12 9.72 28.19
CA VAL A 163 13.44 9.66 26.89
C VAL A 163 13.73 10.87 26.01
N GLY A 164 14.67 11.72 26.40
CA GLY A 164 15.13 12.83 25.57
C GLY A 164 14.10 13.94 25.34
N ILE A 165 13.10 14.09 26.22
CA ILE A 165 12.22 15.27 26.21
C ILE A 165 13.08 16.49 26.60
N LYS A 166 12.97 17.57 25.82
CA LYS A 166 13.72 18.80 26.03
C LYS A 166 12.77 19.98 26.24
N ILE A 167 13.20 20.93 27.04
CA ILE A 167 12.51 22.22 27.27
C ILE A 167 13.49 23.31 26.89
N ASP A 168 13.09 24.19 25.97
CA ASP A 168 13.94 25.24 25.41
C ASP A 168 15.30 24.72 24.88
N GLY A 169 15.29 23.53 24.26
CA GLY A 169 16.48 22.88 23.71
C GLY A 169 17.43 22.27 24.75
N LYS A 170 17.13 22.39 26.04
CA LYS A 170 17.90 21.82 27.15
C LYS A 170 17.24 20.55 27.69
N ARG A 171 18.03 19.69 28.32
CA ARG A 171 17.50 18.59 29.14
C ARG A 171 16.63 19.16 30.25
N VAL A 172 15.64 18.41 30.73
CA VAL A 172 14.72 18.87 31.78
C VAL A 172 15.47 19.14 33.06
N CYS A 173 16.48 18.34 33.41
CA CYS A 173 17.40 18.67 34.48
C CYS A 173 18.05 20.05 34.24
N ASP A 174 18.73 20.24 33.12
CA ASP A 174 19.47 21.48 32.84
C ASP A 174 18.56 22.71 32.79
N TYR A 175 17.32 22.53 32.31
CA TYR A 175 16.27 23.54 32.35
C TYR A 175 15.95 23.95 33.79
N ILE A 176 15.62 22.98 34.65
CA ILE A 176 15.30 23.21 36.08
C ILE A 176 16.45 23.94 36.79
N TRP A 177 17.70 23.53 36.55
CA TRP A 177 18.87 24.16 37.17
C TRP A 177 19.12 25.59 36.67
N SER A 178 18.72 25.89 35.42
CA SER A 178 18.85 27.22 34.82
C SER A 178 17.69 28.18 35.13
N LEU A 179 16.68 27.75 35.90
CA LEU A 179 15.58 28.61 36.31
C LEU A 179 16.07 29.72 37.25
N PRO A 180 15.56 30.96 37.13
CA PRO A 180 15.97 32.08 37.97
C PRO A 180 15.69 31.86 39.47
N GLU A 181 14.73 30.99 39.79
CA GLU A 181 14.36 30.63 41.16
C GLU A 181 15.30 29.58 41.78
N VAL A 182 15.96 28.78 40.94
CA VAL A 182 16.86 27.71 41.34
C VAL A 182 18.31 28.19 41.32
N ASP A 183 18.72 28.97 40.33
CA ASP A 183 20.06 29.59 40.20
C ASP A 183 21.21 28.61 40.48
N TYR A 184 21.10 27.37 39.98
CA TYR A 184 22.03 26.27 40.25
C TYR A 184 22.23 25.90 41.74
N GLN A 185 21.33 26.35 42.63
CA GLN A 185 21.33 26.04 44.05
C GLN A 185 20.41 24.86 44.35
N SER A 186 20.97 23.81 44.98
CA SER A 186 20.19 22.64 45.39
C SER A 186 19.15 22.99 46.46
N GLY A 187 17.95 22.42 46.36
CA GLY A 187 16.89 22.55 47.37
C GLY A 187 15.99 23.79 47.25
N ARG A 188 16.16 24.59 46.18
CA ARG A 188 15.21 25.66 45.84
C ARG A 188 13.87 25.07 45.36
N LYS A 189 12.78 25.77 45.66
CA LYS A 189 11.45 25.42 45.17
C LYS A 189 11.31 25.92 43.72
N ILE A 190 10.57 25.17 42.92
CA ILE A 190 10.22 25.51 41.55
C ILE A 190 8.79 26.01 41.58
N SER A 191 8.53 27.19 41.01
CA SER A 191 7.20 27.77 40.95
C SER A 191 6.22 26.89 40.17
N LEU A 192 4.95 27.07 40.52
CA LEU A 192 3.84 26.33 39.93
C LEU A 192 3.74 26.56 38.41
N GLU A 193 4.13 27.74 37.92
CA GLU A 193 4.16 28.05 36.49
C GLU A 193 5.22 27.21 35.75
N HIS A 194 6.45 27.12 36.27
CA HIS A 194 7.48 26.28 35.68
C HIS A 194 7.13 24.78 35.77
N MET A 195 6.46 24.33 36.84
CA MET A 195 5.95 22.96 36.93
C MET A 195 4.89 22.67 35.86
N LYS A 196 3.97 23.61 35.60
CA LYS A 196 3.00 23.50 34.50
C LYS A 196 3.70 23.47 33.14
N THR A 197 4.76 24.25 32.93
CA THR A 197 5.55 24.21 31.69
C THR A 197 6.14 22.81 31.47
N ILE A 198 6.66 22.18 32.52
CA ILE A 198 7.22 20.82 32.47
C ILE A 198 6.12 19.78 32.23
N LEU A 199 4.95 19.94 32.87
CA LEU A 199 3.79 19.10 32.61
C LEU A 199 3.31 19.22 31.15
N ASN A 200 3.22 20.45 30.63
CA ASN A 200 2.84 20.69 29.24
C ASN A 200 3.88 20.06 28.30
N ALA A 201 5.19 20.19 28.57
CA ALA A 201 6.22 19.54 27.78
C ALA A 201 6.11 18.00 27.81
N LEU A 202 5.75 17.42 28.96
CA LEU A 202 5.49 15.99 29.11
C LEU A 202 4.25 15.56 28.32
N GLN A 203 3.15 16.32 28.39
CA GLN A 203 1.90 15.99 27.68
C GLN A 203 2.01 16.23 26.16
N SER A 204 2.69 17.28 25.74
CA SER A 204 3.00 17.55 24.33
C SER A 204 4.05 16.59 23.75
N SER A 205 4.67 15.73 24.59
CA SER A 205 5.62 14.72 24.10
C SER A 205 4.93 13.53 23.42
N THR A 206 3.61 13.37 23.55
CA THR A 206 2.82 12.36 22.85
C THR A 206 2.30 12.93 21.53
N GLY A 207 2.72 12.34 20.42
CA GLY A 207 2.30 12.76 19.07
C GLY A 207 3.41 12.57 18.05
N LEU A 208 3.09 12.85 16.79
CA LEU A 208 4.00 12.77 15.66
C LEU A 208 4.68 14.10 15.46
N ASP A 209 6.01 14.09 15.35
CA ASP A 209 6.77 15.28 15.01
C ASP A 209 6.70 15.57 13.49
N LYS A 210 7.33 16.67 13.09
CA LYS A 210 7.37 17.07 11.68
C LYS A 210 8.01 16.01 10.78
N ALA A 211 9.09 15.37 11.22
CA ALA A 211 9.79 14.34 10.43
C ALA A 211 8.92 13.09 10.26
N ASP A 212 8.10 12.78 11.27
CA ASP A 212 7.24 11.61 11.28
C ASP A 212 6.08 11.78 10.32
N LEU A 213 5.40 12.93 10.38
CA LEU A 213 4.37 13.26 9.40
C LEU A 213 4.93 13.31 7.98
N MET A 214 6.16 13.79 7.79
CA MET A 214 6.84 13.72 6.49
C MET A 214 7.06 12.28 6.03
N SER A 215 7.43 11.37 6.94
CA SER A 215 7.59 9.95 6.59
C SER A 215 6.25 9.28 6.21
N VAL A 216 5.17 9.59 6.94
CA VAL A 216 3.82 9.12 6.61
C VAL A 216 3.36 9.67 5.26
N LYS A 217 3.57 10.98 5.03
CA LYS A 217 3.27 11.63 3.75
C LYS A 217 4.04 10.98 2.60
N ALA A 218 5.33 10.77 2.77
CA ALA A 218 6.17 10.15 1.74
C ALA A 218 5.70 8.72 1.40
N ALA A 219 5.26 7.93 2.39
CA ALA A 219 4.69 6.62 2.16
C ALA A 219 3.38 6.69 1.33
N LEU A 220 2.49 7.62 1.67
CA LEU A 220 1.23 7.85 0.93
C LEU A 220 1.48 8.35 -0.51
N GLU A 221 2.38 9.32 -0.68
CA GLU A 221 2.78 9.83 -2.00
C GLU A 221 3.43 8.75 -2.86
N SER A 222 4.23 7.86 -2.26
CA SER A 222 4.81 6.71 -2.94
C SER A 222 3.73 5.73 -3.44
N VAL A 223 2.71 5.46 -2.61
CA VAL A 223 1.57 4.61 -3.03
C VAL A 223 0.77 5.28 -4.14
N ALA A 224 0.47 6.57 -4.00
CA ALA A 224 -0.23 7.35 -5.01
C ALA A 224 0.53 7.38 -6.35
N GLY A 225 1.84 7.65 -6.31
CA GLY A 225 2.70 7.65 -7.49
C GLY A 225 2.69 6.31 -8.21
N ARG A 226 2.92 5.21 -7.48
CA ARG A 226 2.87 3.85 -8.05
C ARG A 226 1.51 3.50 -8.66
N ALA A 227 0.42 3.92 -8.02
CA ALA A 227 -0.93 3.68 -8.52
C ALA A 227 -1.21 4.51 -9.79
N SER A 228 -0.83 5.79 -9.81
CA SER A 228 -0.90 6.66 -10.98
C SER A 228 -0.09 6.10 -12.16
N ASP A 229 1.16 5.69 -11.92
CA ASP A 229 2.03 5.12 -12.94
C ASP A 229 1.42 3.85 -13.54
N PHE A 230 0.82 3.00 -12.70
CA PHE A 230 0.10 1.83 -13.18
C PHE A 230 -1.07 2.22 -14.09
N VAL A 231 -1.88 3.21 -13.72
CA VAL A 231 -3.01 3.69 -14.53
C VAL A 231 -2.53 4.21 -15.88
N GLN A 232 -1.49 5.05 -15.88
CA GLN A 232 -0.90 5.60 -17.12
C GLN A 232 -0.36 4.49 -18.04
N GLN A 233 0.40 3.54 -17.48
CA GLN A 233 0.89 2.40 -18.25
C GLN A 233 -0.25 1.51 -18.77
N SER A 234 -1.32 1.36 -17.99
CA SER A 234 -2.50 0.58 -18.37
C SER A 234 -3.27 1.24 -19.50
N GLN A 235 -3.38 2.57 -19.48
CA GLN A 235 -4.01 3.35 -20.54
C GLN A 235 -3.26 3.20 -21.88
N LEU A 236 -1.92 3.27 -21.87
CA LEU A 236 -1.10 3.05 -23.06
C LEU A 236 -1.28 1.63 -23.63
N LYS A 237 -1.27 0.61 -22.75
CA LYS A 237 -1.52 -0.78 -23.16
C LYS A 237 -2.91 -0.96 -23.77
N MET A 238 -3.93 -0.32 -23.21
CA MET A 238 -5.28 -0.36 -23.79
C MET A 238 -5.35 0.30 -25.17
N GLN A 239 -4.65 1.42 -25.39
CA GLN A 239 -4.57 2.02 -26.72
C GLN A 239 -3.94 1.06 -27.73
N GLN A 240 -2.87 0.36 -27.34
CA GLN A 240 -2.24 -0.66 -28.17
C GLN A 240 -3.17 -1.85 -28.45
N LEU A 241 -3.89 -2.34 -27.43
CA LEU A 241 -4.88 -3.42 -27.58
C LEU A 241 -6.01 -3.01 -28.53
N MET A 242 -6.51 -1.77 -28.43
CA MET A 242 -7.53 -1.24 -29.34
C MET A 242 -7.03 -1.12 -30.77
N GLN A 243 -5.78 -0.71 -30.97
CA GLN A 243 -5.17 -0.68 -32.29
C GLN A 243 -5.06 -2.10 -32.88
N ASN A 244 -4.58 -3.06 -32.10
CA ASN A 244 -4.49 -4.47 -32.51
C ASN A 244 -5.88 -5.06 -32.82
N TYR A 245 -6.89 -4.72 -32.01
CA TYR A 245 -8.26 -5.13 -32.22
C TYR A 245 -8.80 -4.59 -33.55
N ASN A 246 -8.60 -3.29 -33.83
CA ASN A 246 -9.00 -2.69 -35.10
C ASN A 246 -8.28 -3.33 -36.31
N THR A 247 -6.98 -3.64 -36.18
CA THR A 247 -6.24 -4.38 -37.22
C THR A 247 -6.81 -5.78 -37.43
N ALA A 248 -7.16 -6.50 -36.36
CA ALA A 248 -7.79 -7.81 -36.46
C ALA A 248 -9.16 -7.72 -37.17
N VAL A 249 -9.97 -6.69 -36.88
CA VAL A 249 -11.25 -6.44 -37.58
C VAL A 249 -11.01 -6.25 -39.08
N GLN A 250 -10.03 -5.44 -39.45
CA GLN A 250 -9.68 -5.22 -40.86
C GLN A 250 -9.22 -6.51 -41.55
N MET A 251 -8.42 -7.35 -40.86
CA MET A 251 -8.01 -8.65 -41.39
C MET A 251 -9.20 -9.60 -41.57
N ILE A 252 -10.12 -9.68 -40.61
CA ILE A 252 -11.35 -10.49 -40.74
C ILE A 252 -12.17 -10.03 -41.95
N ASN A 253 -12.37 -8.72 -42.12
CA ASN A 253 -13.11 -8.19 -43.27
C ASN A 253 -12.44 -8.54 -44.60
N SER A 254 -11.10 -8.51 -44.65
CA SER A 254 -10.34 -8.92 -45.83
C SER A 254 -10.50 -10.42 -46.12
N LEU A 255 -10.39 -11.27 -45.10
CA LEU A 255 -10.60 -12.72 -45.23
C LEU A 255 -12.03 -13.06 -45.64
N GLN A 256 -13.04 -12.37 -45.10
CA GLN A 256 -14.44 -12.52 -45.51
C GLN A 256 -14.64 -12.13 -46.98
N SER A 257 -14.02 -11.05 -47.44
CA SER A 257 -14.07 -10.63 -48.84
C SER A 257 -13.40 -11.66 -49.76
N MET A 258 -12.27 -12.23 -49.36
CA MET A 258 -11.60 -13.30 -50.11
C MET A 258 -12.45 -14.58 -50.17
N LEU A 259 -13.11 -14.95 -49.07
CA LEU A 259 -14.07 -16.07 -49.05
C LEU A 259 -15.25 -15.82 -49.99
N ALA A 260 -15.80 -14.61 -49.99
CA ALA A 260 -16.90 -14.23 -50.87
C ALA A 260 -16.49 -14.33 -52.36
N GLU A 261 -15.28 -13.86 -52.70
CA GLU A 261 -14.79 -13.95 -54.07
C GLU A 261 -14.47 -15.41 -54.47
N SER A 262 -13.86 -16.17 -53.56
CA SER A 262 -13.57 -17.60 -53.79
C SER A 262 -14.84 -18.41 -54.01
N THR A 263 -15.87 -18.20 -53.20
CA THR A 263 -17.17 -18.87 -53.34
C THR A 263 -17.89 -18.47 -54.63
N LYS A 264 -17.83 -17.19 -55.01
CA LYS A 264 -18.34 -16.71 -56.31
C LYS A 264 -17.58 -17.34 -57.49
N GLY A 265 -16.25 -17.44 -57.41
CA GLY A 265 -15.40 -18.08 -58.41
C GLY A 265 -15.77 -19.55 -58.63
N ILE A 266 -15.91 -20.31 -57.53
CA ILE A 266 -16.37 -21.71 -57.57
C ILE A 266 -17.77 -21.81 -58.18
N ALA A 267 -18.70 -20.95 -57.77
CA ALA A 267 -20.06 -20.94 -58.33
C ALA A 267 -20.08 -20.64 -59.84
N SER A 268 -19.16 -19.79 -60.32
CA SER A 268 -19.01 -19.49 -61.74
C SER A 268 -18.42 -20.65 -62.54
N ALA A 269 -17.52 -21.44 -61.94
CA ALA A 269 -16.88 -22.58 -62.57
C ALA A 269 -17.79 -23.83 -62.66
N ILE A 270 -18.83 -23.91 -61.82
CA ILE A 270 -19.81 -25.01 -61.81
C ILE A 270 -20.94 -24.76 -62.83
N ARG A 271 -21.14 -23.51 -63.26
CA ARG A 271 -22.18 -23.12 -64.21
C ARG A 271 -21.66 -23.21 -65.64
#